data_AF-A0A315XKI6-F1
#
_entry.id   AF-A0A315XKI6-F1
#
_cell.length_a   1.000
_cell.length_b   1.000
_cell.length_c   1.000
_cell.angle_alpha   90.00
_cell.angle_beta   90.00
_cell.angle_gamma   90.00
#
_symmetry.space_group_name_H-M   'P 1'
#
loop_
_entity.id
_entity.type
_entity.pdbx_description
1 polymer ?
#
loop_
_entity_poly.entity_id
_entity_poly.type
_entity_poly.pdbx_seq_one_letter_code
_entity_poly.pdbx_strand_id
1 'polypeptide(L)'
;MDLMFNISGLAETEKEFTTSKRDVLKYLKLIGVDSRFISYTPEKIYINNLRFSKFSRKREATFNKQFPEIKVVRNKLFQKICAKSSKHMALEIKPNSRILMPEDNFMIEILMEPYTRKYGVELVHDGEYDLKVNPIILDDEVNNIFESIFEGDGLNFRRDDNEIYPLANVSLEWINSFLEMDGQKGLDCENKNELANSFSEFLEDVAPQYKENVVKASEYIEKKLEAEK
;
A
#
# COMPACT_ATOMS: atom_id res chain seq x y z
N MET A 1 -42.34 9.13 13.60
CA MET A 1 -42.56 8.59 12.25
C MET A 1 -41.36 7.71 11.96
N ASP A 2 -41.45 6.46 12.44
CA ASP A 2 -40.36 5.50 12.38
C ASP A 2 -40.29 4.90 10.98
N LEU A 3 -39.21 5.20 10.26
CA LEU A 3 -38.84 4.41 9.09
C LEU A 3 -38.26 3.10 9.59
N MET A 4 -39.14 2.11 9.80
CA MET A 4 -38.75 0.72 9.87
C MET A 4 -38.00 0.38 8.57
N PHE A 5 -36.68 0.27 8.67
CA PHE A 5 -35.91 -0.42 7.65
C PHE A 5 -36.41 -1.86 7.63
N ASN A 6 -37.14 -2.19 6.57
CA ASN A 6 -37.66 -3.51 6.28
C ASN A 6 -36.51 -4.54 6.31
N ILE A 7 -36.48 -5.35 7.37
CA ILE A 7 -35.64 -6.56 7.54
C ILE A 7 -36.30 -7.74 6.77
N SER A 8 -37.10 -7.47 5.73
CA SER A 8 -37.90 -8.48 5.03
C SER A 8 -37.20 -9.11 3.81
N GLY A 9 -35.88 -8.93 3.68
CA GLY A 9 -35.04 -9.66 2.71
C GLY A 9 -34.25 -10.84 3.31
N LEU A 10 -34.40 -11.12 4.61
CA LEU A 10 -33.61 -12.11 5.35
C LEU A 10 -34.13 -13.55 5.23
N ALA A 11 -34.69 -13.90 4.07
CA ALA A 11 -35.03 -15.27 3.71
C ALA A 11 -34.19 -15.74 2.51
N GLU A 12 -32.89 -15.45 2.52
CA GLU A 12 -31.93 -16.35 1.89
C GLU A 12 -31.44 -17.29 2.99
N THR A 13 -31.94 -18.53 2.95
CA THR A 13 -31.34 -19.77 3.50
C THR A 13 -30.00 -19.56 4.19
N GLU A 14 -29.84 -20.01 5.44
CA GLU A 14 -28.58 -20.08 6.19
C GLU A 14 -27.41 -20.49 5.28
N LYS A 15 -26.78 -19.51 4.64
CA LYS A 15 -25.57 -19.71 3.86
C LYS A 15 -24.49 -19.74 4.92
N GLU A 16 -24.05 -20.94 5.29
CA GLU A 16 -22.82 -21.11 6.04
C GLU A 16 -21.71 -20.42 5.25
N PHE A 17 -21.26 -19.27 5.75
CA PHE A 17 -20.10 -18.59 5.18
C PHE A 17 -18.86 -19.38 5.59
N THR A 18 -18.04 -19.75 4.62
CA THR A 18 -16.71 -20.31 4.89
C THR A 18 -15.69 -19.19 5.11
N THR A 19 -14.50 -19.55 5.60
CA THR A 19 -13.36 -18.62 5.71
C THR A 19 -12.70 -18.31 4.37
N SER A 20 -13.26 -18.78 3.25
CA SER A 20 -12.76 -18.47 1.92
C SER A 20 -12.82 -16.96 1.64
N LYS A 21 -11.82 -16.45 0.92
CA LYS A 21 -11.74 -15.03 0.52
C LYS A 21 -13.05 -14.53 -0.08
N ARG A 22 -13.68 -15.33 -0.95
CA ARG A 22 -14.94 -14.98 -1.63
C ARG A 22 -16.08 -14.76 -0.63
N ASP A 23 -16.23 -15.65 0.35
CA ASP A 23 -17.31 -15.60 1.32
C ASP A 23 -17.11 -14.47 2.33
N VAL A 24 -15.87 -14.28 2.81
CA VAL A 24 -15.52 -13.15 3.69
C VAL A 24 -15.82 -11.81 3.02
N LEU A 25 -15.38 -11.62 1.77
CA LEU A 25 -15.63 -10.39 1.01
C LEU A 25 -17.13 -10.17 0.73
N LYS A 26 -17.87 -11.24 0.46
CA LYS A 26 -19.33 -11.19 0.27
C LYS A 26 -20.03 -10.77 1.58
N TYR A 27 -19.63 -11.34 2.70
CA TYR A 27 -20.19 -10.99 4.02
C TYR A 27 -19.89 -9.54 4.39
N LEU A 28 -18.66 -9.06 4.18
CA LEU A 28 -18.30 -7.66 4.39
C LEU A 28 -19.20 -6.71 3.61
N LYS A 29 -19.51 -7.04 2.35
CA LYS A 29 -20.46 -6.28 1.53
C LYS A 29 -21.88 -6.30 2.12
N LEU A 30 -22.34 -7.45 2.62
CA LEU A 30 -23.68 -7.58 3.24
C LEU A 30 -23.82 -6.71 4.49
N ILE A 31 -22.78 -6.62 5.33
CA ILE A 31 -22.79 -5.74 6.51
C ILE A 31 -22.50 -4.26 6.17
N GLY A 32 -22.34 -3.94 4.88
CA GLY A 32 -22.18 -2.58 4.34
C GLY A 32 -20.76 -2.02 4.44
N VAL A 33 -19.75 -2.87 4.58
CA VAL A 33 -18.32 -2.52 4.50
C VAL A 33 -17.90 -2.44 3.03
N ASP A 34 -17.20 -1.38 2.66
CA ASP A 34 -16.60 -1.24 1.34
C ASP A 34 -15.23 -1.91 1.32
N SER A 35 -15.18 -3.11 0.76
CA SER A 35 -13.97 -3.95 0.74
C SER A 35 -12.86 -3.39 -0.17
N ARG A 36 -13.13 -2.34 -0.95
CA ARG A 36 -12.08 -1.64 -1.73
C ARG A 36 -11.12 -0.84 -0.85
N PHE A 37 -11.46 -0.60 0.41
CA PHE A 37 -10.65 0.21 1.35
C PHE A 37 -10.14 -0.59 2.55
N ILE A 38 -10.05 -1.90 2.38
CA ILE A 38 -9.44 -2.84 3.31
C ILE A 38 -8.55 -3.79 2.52
N SER A 39 -7.53 -4.33 3.17
CA SER A 39 -6.72 -5.43 2.66
C SER A 39 -7.07 -6.71 3.41
N TYR A 40 -7.33 -7.78 2.67
CA TYR A 40 -7.68 -9.09 3.23
C TYR A 40 -6.49 -10.04 3.13
N THR A 41 -6.16 -10.69 4.25
CA THR A 41 -5.36 -11.90 4.33
C THR A 41 -6.18 -13.00 5.03
N PRO A 42 -5.79 -14.29 4.94
CA PRO A 42 -6.52 -15.37 5.60
C PRO A 42 -6.70 -15.16 7.11
N GLU A 43 -5.74 -14.49 7.77
CA GLU A 43 -5.73 -14.28 9.21
C GLU A 43 -6.21 -12.88 9.64
N LYS A 44 -6.08 -11.88 8.78
CA LYS A 44 -6.24 -10.47 9.16
C LYS A 44 -6.96 -9.67 8.09
N ILE A 45 -7.75 -8.69 8.54
CA ILE A 45 -8.29 -7.62 7.69
C ILE A 45 -7.68 -6.30 8.14
N TYR A 46 -6.89 -5.69 7.28
CA TYR A 46 -6.30 -4.38 7.52
C TYR A 46 -7.23 -3.29 7.00
N ILE A 47 -7.50 -2.27 7.82
CA ILE A 47 -8.30 -1.12 7.40
C ILE A 47 -7.38 -0.07 6.80
N ASN A 48 -7.43 0.11 5.48
CA ASN A 48 -6.57 1.05 4.74
C ASN A 48 -7.09 2.48 4.87
N ASN A 49 -8.42 2.63 4.87
CA ASN A 49 -9.07 3.92 5.11
C ASN A 49 -10.35 3.72 5.92
N LEU A 50 -10.39 4.25 7.14
CA LEU A 50 -11.53 4.12 8.02
C LEU A 50 -12.81 4.76 7.45
N ARG A 51 -12.70 5.98 6.93
CA ARG A 51 -13.87 6.71 6.42
C ARG A 51 -14.50 6.00 5.24
N PHE A 52 -13.69 5.55 4.28
CA PHE A 52 -14.17 4.97 3.04
C PHE A 52 -14.54 3.49 3.15
N SER A 53 -13.85 2.71 3.99
CA SER A 53 -14.26 1.31 4.27
C SER A 53 -15.62 1.24 4.95
N LYS A 54 -16.03 2.30 5.64
CA LYS A 54 -17.23 2.32 6.50
C LYS A 54 -17.21 1.17 7.53
N PHE A 55 -16.03 0.65 7.90
CA PHE A 55 -15.91 -0.46 8.84
C PHE A 55 -15.95 0.09 10.28
N SER A 56 -17.16 0.39 10.75
CA SER A 56 -17.40 0.91 12.10
C SER A 56 -17.19 -0.18 13.16
N ARG A 57 -17.02 0.21 14.43
CA ARG A 57 -16.93 -0.73 15.56
C ARG A 57 -18.14 -1.65 15.67
N LYS A 58 -19.33 -1.15 15.33
CA LYS A 58 -20.56 -1.96 15.29
C LYS A 58 -20.47 -3.06 14.23
N ARG A 59 -19.98 -2.72 13.03
CA ARG A 59 -19.78 -3.69 11.93
C ARG A 59 -18.66 -4.67 12.23
N GLU A 60 -17.58 -4.21 12.88
CA GLU A 60 -16.49 -5.06 13.38
C GLU A 60 -17.03 -6.11 14.37
N ALA A 61 -17.87 -5.70 15.33
CA ALA A 61 -18.52 -6.65 16.24
C ALA A 61 -19.45 -7.65 15.51
N THR A 62 -20.19 -7.21 14.48
CA THR A 62 -21.00 -8.11 13.63
C THR A 62 -20.13 -9.07 12.81
N PHE A 63 -18.96 -8.61 12.36
CA PHE A 63 -18.00 -9.42 11.61
C PHE A 63 -17.36 -10.49 12.49
N ASN A 64 -16.85 -10.11 13.67
CA ASN A 64 -16.18 -11.03 14.58
C ASN A 64 -17.11 -12.13 15.14
N LYS A 65 -18.43 -11.94 15.11
CA LYS A 65 -19.40 -13.00 15.44
C LYS A 65 -19.42 -14.11 14.38
N GLN A 66 -19.19 -13.75 13.12
CA GLN A 66 -19.21 -14.69 11.99
C GLN A 66 -17.82 -15.29 11.73
N PHE A 67 -16.76 -14.48 11.87
CA PHE A 67 -15.37 -14.86 11.61
C PHE A 67 -14.48 -14.48 12.82
N PRO A 68 -14.60 -15.19 13.95
CA PRO A 68 -13.81 -14.89 15.15
C PRO A 68 -12.30 -15.09 14.95
N GLU A 69 -11.90 -15.94 14.01
CA GLU A 69 -10.51 -16.25 13.68
C GLU A 69 -9.80 -15.15 12.86
N ILE A 70 -10.56 -14.32 12.15
CA ILE A 70 -10.00 -13.25 11.32
C ILE A 70 -9.90 -11.95 12.12
N LYS A 71 -8.67 -11.52 12.42
CA LYS A 71 -8.43 -10.31 13.21
C LYS A 71 -8.58 -9.05 12.38
N VAL A 72 -9.43 -8.12 12.82
CA VAL A 72 -9.52 -6.78 12.22
C VAL A 72 -8.43 -5.87 12.79
N VAL A 73 -7.53 -5.41 11.92
CA VAL A 73 -6.40 -4.54 12.26
C VAL A 73 -6.73 -3.09 11.91
N ARG A 74 -6.85 -2.28 12.97
CA ARG A 74 -7.09 -0.83 12.88
C ARG A 74 -5.85 -0.06 13.34
N ASN A 75 -4.85 0.01 12.47
CA ASN A 75 -3.58 0.69 12.73
C ASN A 75 -3.53 2.06 12.03
N LYS A 76 -3.26 3.14 12.78
CA LYS A 76 -3.18 4.50 12.23
C LYS A 76 -1.96 4.70 11.33
N LEU A 77 -0.82 4.09 11.66
CA LEU A 77 0.40 4.14 10.86
C LEU A 77 0.17 3.46 9.51
N PHE A 78 -0.42 2.27 9.50
CA PHE A 78 -0.82 1.57 8.27
C PHE A 78 -1.75 2.42 7.39
N GLN A 79 -2.74 3.08 7.98
CA GLN A 79 -3.64 3.99 7.25
C GLN A 79 -2.89 5.18 6.65
N LYS A 80 -1.88 5.71 7.35
CA LYS A 80 -1.01 6.78 6.86
C LYS A 80 -0.16 6.31 5.69
N ILE A 81 0.41 5.10 5.77
CA ILE A 81 1.16 4.45 4.68
C ILE A 81 0.25 4.29 3.46
N CYS A 82 -0.93 3.66 3.62
CA CYS A 82 -1.91 3.50 2.54
C CYS A 82 -2.29 4.84 1.88
N ALA A 83 -2.49 5.89 2.68
CA ALA A 83 -2.83 7.21 2.17
C ALA A 83 -1.68 7.82 1.33
N LYS A 84 -0.43 7.65 1.75
CA LYS A 84 0.74 8.07 0.96
C LYS A 84 0.87 7.27 -0.33
N SER A 85 0.86 5.95 -0.24
CA SER A 85 0.99 5.05 -1.41
C SER A 85 -0.11 5.25 -2.45
N SER A 86 -1.35 5.48 -2.01
CA SER A 86 -2.49 5.65 -2.92
C SER A 86 -2.40 6.87 -3.85
N LYS A 87 -1.62 7.90 -3.50
CA LYS A 87 -1.50 9.12 -4.33
C LYS A 87 -0.80 8.86 -5.65
N HIS A 88 0.21 7.98 -5.65
CA HIS A 88 0.96 7.61 -6.86
C HIS A 88 0.25 6.51 -7.64
N MET A 89 -0.15 5.46 -6.92
CA MET A 89 -0.83 4.31 -7.52
C MET A 89 -2.13 4.67 -8.28
N ALA A 90 -2.84 5.73 -7.87
CA ALA A 90 -4.06 6.16 -8.56
C ALA A 90 -3.82 6.70 -9.98
N LEU A 91 -2.59 7.12 -10.30
CA LEU A 91 -2.20 7.64 -11.62
C LEU A 91 -1.63 6.54 -12.51
N GLU A 92 -1.00 5.53 -11.90
CA GLU A 92 -0.22 4.50 -12.60
C GLU A 92 -1.05 3.24 -12.94
N ILE A 93 -2.01 2.87 -12.08
CA ILE A 93 -2.74 1.61 -12.23
C ILE A 93 -3.87 1.72 -13.25
N LYS A 94 -3.77 0.93 -14.31
CA LYS A 94 -4.80 0.78 -15.34
C LYS A 94 -5.85 -0.26 -14.91
N PRO A 95 -7.15 -0.06 -15.21
CA PRO A 95 -8.17 -1.06 -14.93
C PRO A 95 -7.91 -2.40 -15.65
N ASN A 96 -8.18 -3.51 -14.96
CA ASN A 96 -8.03 -4.88 -15.45
C ASN A 96 -6.62 -5.25 -15.95
N SER A 97 -5.58 -4.54 -15.51
CA SER A 97 -4.19 -4.88 -15.83
C SER A 97 -3.68 -6.06 -15.03
N ARG A 98 -2.72 -6.80 -15.59
CA ARG A 98 -1.93 -7.82 -14.89
C ARG A 98 -0.70 -7.16 -14.30
N ILE A 99 -0.55 -7.26 -12.98
CA ILE A 99 0.52 -6.61 -12.23
C ILE A 99 1.44 -7.67 -11.63
N LEU A 100 2.70 -7.67 -12.04
CA LEU A 100 3.73 -8.54 -11.48
C LEU A 100 4.13 -8.04 -10.07
N MET A 101 3.95 -8.92 -9.09
CA MET A 101 4.30 -8.69 -7.69
C MET A 101 5.76 -9.08 -7.42
N PRO A 102 6.50 -8.35 -6.56
CA PRO A 102 7.80 -8.78 -6.10
C PRO A 102 7.68 -10.06 -5.24
N GLU A 103 8.76 -10.84 -5.20
CA GLU A 103 8.87 -11.98 -4.31
C GLU A 103 8.96 -11.52 -2.84
N ASP A 104 8.30 -12.27 -1.94
CA ASP A 104 8.44 -12.17 -0.48
C ASP A 104 8.33 -10.75 0.14
N ASN A 105 7.44 -9.90 -0.36
CA ASN A 105 7.21 -8.56 0.20
C ASN A 105 5.79 -8.38 0.77
N PHE A 106 5.64 -8.70 2.05
CA PHE A 106 4.36 -8.62 2.76
C PHE A 106 3.72 -7.23 2.71
N MET A 107 4.52 -6.16 2.82
CA MET A 107 4.00 -4.79 2.82
C MET A 107 3.36 -4.45 1.46
N ILE A 108 4.01 -4.85 0.36
CA ILE A 108 3.49 -4.67 -0.99
C ILE A 108 2.25 -5.52 -1.22
N GLU A 109 2.24 -6.78 -0.78
CA GLU A 109 1.07 -7.66 -0.88
C GLU A 109 -0.17 -7.01 -0.29
N ILE A 110 -0.09 -6.57 0.97
CA ILE A 110 -1.24 -5.94 1.63
C ILE A 110 -1.61 -4.60 0.98
N LEU A 111 -0.67 -3.83 0.44
CA LEU A 111 -0.99 -2.56 -0.23
C LEU A 111 -1.72 -2.76 -1.56
N MET A 112 -1.32 -3.77 -2.33
CA MET A 112 -1.86 -4.06 -3.66
C MET A 112 -3.16 -4.86 -3.61
N GLU A 113 -3.39 -5.64 -2.57
CA GLU A 113 -4.56 -6.52 -2.43
C GLU A 113 -5.93 -5.82 -2.68
N PRO A 114 -6.22 -4.62 -2.16
CA PRO A 114 -7.47 -3.91 -2.45
C PRO A 114 -7.63 -3.47 -3.91
N TYR A 115 -6.53 -3.32 -4.66
CA TYR A 115 -6.58 -2.86 -6.04
C TYR A 115 -7.23 -3.90 -6.96
N THR A 116 -7.16 -5.18 -6.60
CA THR A 116 -7.93 -6.27 -7.24
C THR A 116 -9.43 -5.97 -7.28
N ARG A 117 -9.94 -5.24 -6.28
CA ARG A 117 -11.36 -4.87 -6.18
C ARG A 117 -11.64 -3.44 -6.64
N LYS A 118 -10.69 -2.52 -6.50
CA LYS A 118 -10.86 -1.13 -6.95
C LYS A 118 -10.88 -1.04 -8.48
N TYR A 119 -9.97 -1.75 -9.13
CA TYR A 119 -9.69 -1.61 -10.56
C TYR A 119 -9.78 -2.94 -11.32
N GLY A 120 -10.07 -4.06 -10.64
CA GLY A 120 -10.16 -5.36 -11.28
C GLY A 120 -8.80 -5.93 -11.69
N VAL A 121 -7.69 -5.42 -11.14
CA VAL A 121 -6.35 -5.89 -11.50
C VAL A 121 -6.12 -7.33 -11.07
N GLU A 122 -5.34 -8.05 -11.86
CA GLU A 122 -4.84 -9.37 -11.54
C GLU A 122 -3.42 -9.24 -10.98
N LEU A 123 -3.17 -9.74 -9.77
CA LEU A 123 -1.83 -9.78 -9.20
C LEU A 123 -1.21 -11.14 -9.57
N VAL A 124 -0.08 -11.11 -10.27
CA VAL A 124 0.64 -12.30 -10.75
C VAL A 124 2.02 -12.35 -10.13
N HIS A 125 2.58 -13.55 -9.96
CA HIS A 125 3.93 -13.76 -9.43
C HIS A 125 4.90 -14.29 -10.49
N ASP A 126 4.39 -14.71 -11.64
CA ASP A 126 5.16 -15.16 -12.80
C ASP A 126 4.39 -14.90 -14.11
N GLY A 127 5.08 -15.10 -15.23
CA GLY A 127 4.49 -15.03 -16.56
C GLY A 127 4.33 -13.61 -17.13
N GLU A 128 3.35 -13.44 -18.02
CA GLU A 128 3.07 -12.17 -18.71
C GLU A 128 2.39 -11.15 -17.81
N TYR A 129 2.85 -9.90 -17.87
CA TYR A 129 2.33 -8.77 -17.09
C TYR A 129 2.30 -7.49 -17.93
N ASP A 130 1.41 -6.57 -17.56
CA ASP A 130 1.31 -5.23 -18.15
C ASP A 130 2.15 -4.22 -17.35
N LEU A 131 2.16 -4.37 -16.03
CA LEU A 131 2.86 -3.51 -15.08
C LEU A 131 3.64 -4.36 -14.09
N LYS A 132 4.76 -3.86 -13.60
CA LYS A 132 5.57 -4.51 -12.56
C LYS A 132 5.63 -3.63 -11.32
N VAL A 133 5.47 -4.21 -10.15
CA VAL A 133 5.65 -3.49 -8.89
C VAL A 133 7.13 -3.42 -8.55
N ASN A 134 7.63 -2.21 -8.37
CA ASN A 134 8.95 -1.95 -7.83
C ASN A 134 8.81 -1.63 -6.31
N PRO A 135 9.46 -2.40 -5.42
CA PRO A 135 9.32 -2.27 -3.98
C PRO A 135 10.13 -1.11 -3.39
N ILE A 136 10.85 -0.33 -4.20
CA ILE A 136 11.69 0.78 -3.72
C ILE A 136 10.93 1.70 -2.76
N ILE A 137 11.60 2.00 -1.66
CA ILE A 137 11.09 2.85 -0.58
C ILE A 137 11.70 4.26 -0.68
N LEU A 138 11.14 5.21 0.07
CA LEU A 138 11.62 6.60 0.07
C LEU A 138 13.12 6.72 0.40
N ASP A 139 13.57 5.97 1.40
CA ASP A 139 14.97 5.98 1.85
C ASP A 139 15.93 5.49 0.76
N ASP A 140 15.57 4.42 0.04
CA ASP A 140 16.35 3.92 -1.09
C ASP A 140 16.37 4.92 -2.26
N GLU A 141 15.24 5.55 -2.57
CA GLU A 141 15.16 6.56 -3.62
C GLU A 141 16.08 7.76 -3.33
N VAL A 142 16.10 8.22 -2.08
CA VAL A 142 16.98 9.31 -1.63
C VAL A 142 18.45 8.89 -1.67
N ASN A 143 18.76 7.68 -1.22
CA ASN A 143 20.13 7.17 -1.25
C ASN A 143 20.66 7.01 -2.68
N ASN A 144 19.83 6.50 -3.60
CA ASN A 144 20.17 6.40 -5.02
C ASN A 144 20.46 7.77 -5.65
N ILE A 145 19.70 8.80 -5.26
CA ILE A 145 19.94 10.19 -5.69
C ILE A 145 21.30 10.67 -5.18
N PHE A 146 21.61 10.47 -3.90
CA PHE A 146 22.89 10.90 -3.33
C PHE A 146 24.08 10.14 -3.90
N GLU A 147 23.96 8.84 -4.06
CA GLU A 147 24.97 8.00 -4.71
C GLU A 147 25.28 8.53 -6.12
N SER A 148 24.26 8.74 -6.96
CA SER A 148 24.45 9.26 -8.32
C SER A 148 25.12 10.65 -8.33
N ILE A 149 24.79 11.52 -7.37
CA ILE A 149 25.44 12.83 -7.21
C ILE A 149 26.91 12.68 -6.83
N PHE A 150 27.23 11.78 -5.90
CA PHE A 150 28.59 11.58 -5.41
C PHE A 150 29.49 10.89 -6.44
N GLU A 151 28.94 10.01 -7.26
CA GLU A 151 29.64 9.37 -8.37
C GLU A 151 29.86 10.32 -9.56
N GLY A 152 29.14 11.44 -9.59
CA GLY A 152 29.24 12.44 -10.65
C GLY A 152 28.37 12.15 -11.87
N ASP A 153 27.50 11.13 -11.78
CA ASP A 153 26.54 10.77 -12.83
C ASP A 153 25.35 11.74 -12.90
N GLY A 154 25.20 12.58 -11.87
CA GLY A 154 24.13 13.57 -11.77
C GLY A 154 22.84 12.97 -11.22
N LEU A 155 21.69 13.44 -11.69
CA LEU A 155 20.38 12.94 -11.24
C LEU A 155 19.85 11.91 -12.24
N ASN A 156 19.72 10.67 -11.79
CA ASN A 156 19.08 9.59 -12.53
C ASN A 156 17.59 9.55 -12.22
N PHE A 157 16.76 10.03 -13.15
CA PHE A 157 15.33 10.20 -12.94
C PHE A 157 14.45 9.04 -13.42
N ARG A 158 15.03 7.95 -13.92
CA ARG A 158 14.28 6.92 -14.65
C ARG A 158 13.33 6.15 -13.73
N ARG A 159 12.05 6.54 -13.75
CA ARG A 159 10.95 5.63 -13.49
C ARG A 159 10.53 5.01 -14.80
N ASP A 160 10.42 3.68 -14.82
CA ASP A 160 9.98 2.97 -16.01
C ASP A 160 8.47 3.13 -16.17
N ASP A 161 7.99 3.45 -17.38
CA ASP A 161 6.57 3.64 -17.69
C ASP A 161 5.69 2.40 -17.39
N ASN A 162 6.34 1.23 -17.29
CA ASN A 162 5.69 -0.05 -17.00
C ASN A 162 5.90 -0.49 -15.54
N GLU A 163 6.47 0.35 -14.68
CA GLU A 163 6.63 0.08 -13.25
C GLU A 163 5.68 0.92 -12.39
N ILE A 164 5.28 0.35 -11.25
CA ILE A 164 4.48 1.01 -10.21
C ILE A 164 5.34 1.06 -8.95
N TYR A 165 5.29 2.19 -8.22
CA TYR A 165 6.13 2.42 -7.05
C TYR A 165 5.31 2.65 -5.76
N PRO A 166 4.71 1.61 -5.14
CA PRO A 166 3.79 1.79 -4.02
C PRO A 166 4.44 2.38 -2.76
N LEU A 167 5.75 2.21 -2.57
CA LEU A 167 6.47 2.61 -1.36
C LEU A 167 7.42 3.81 -1.56
N ALA A 168 7.55 4.36 -2.77
CA ALA A 168 8.47 5.46 -3.09
C ALA A 168 8.32 6.69 -2.18
N ASN A 169 7.14 6.92 -1.60
CA ASN A 169 6.90 8.04 -0.69
C ASN A 169 6.76 7.65 0.79
N VAL A 170 7.07 6.40 1.14
CA VAL A 170 6.94 5.83 2.47
C VAL A 170 8.32 5.55 3.03
N SER A 171 8.61 6.06 4.23
CA SER A 171 9.92 5.83 4.87
C SER A 171 10.04 4.41 5.40
N LEU A 172 11.28 3.91 5.41
CA LEU A 172 11.65 2.63 5.99
C LEU A 172 11.20 2.54 7.44
N GLU A 173 11.42 3.60 8.22
CA GLU A 173 11.03 3.68 9.64
C GLU A 173 9.52 3.38 9.83
N TRP A 174 8.65 3.95 8.99
CA TRP A 174 7.21 3.72 9.10
C TRP A 174 6.83 2.29 8.71
N ILE A 175 7.49 1.74 7.69
CA ILE A 175 7.25 0.37 7.24
C ILE A 175 7.68 -0.60 8.34
N ASN A 176 8.92 -0.49 8.83
CA ASN A 176 9.47 -1.37 9.86
C ASN A 176 8.72 -1.24 11.19
N SER A 177 8.35 -0.03 11.61
CA SER A 177 7.51 0.16 12.80
C SER A 177 6.15 -0.53 12.66
N PHE A 178 5.53 -0.50 11.48
CA PHE A 178 4.27 -1.20 11.25
C PHE A 178 4.46 -2.72 11.22
N LEU A 179 5.48 -3.21 10.52
CA LEU A 179 5.77 -4.64 10.40
C LEU A 179 6.10 -5.25 11.76
N GLU A 180 6.89 -4.58 12.59
CA GLU A 180 7.18 -4.98 13.97
C GLU A 180 5.90 -5.09 14.80
N MET A 181 5.04 -4.06 14.77
CA MET A 181 3.74 -4.08 15.46
C MET A 181 2.82 -5.22 14.99
N ASP A 182 3.00 -5.68 13.75
CA ASP A 182 2.20 -6.77 13.17
C ASP A 182 2.84 -8.16 13.32
N GLY A 183 4.05 -8.23 13.87
CA GLY A 183 4.82 -9.46 14.07
C GLY A 183 5.50 -9.99 12.80
N GLN A 184 5.75 -9.12 11.83
CA GLN A 184 6.36 -9.44 10.54
C GLN A 184 7.85 -9.08 10.52
N LYS A 185 8.59 -9.72 9.61
CA LYS A 185 10.00 -9.37 9.37
C LYS A 185 10.08 -7.96 8.78
N GLY A 186 11.01 -7.14 9.29
CA GLY A 186 11.30 -5.82 8.73
C GLY A 186 11.90 -5.92 7.32
N LEU A 187 11.88 -4.79 6.62
CA LEU A 187 12.61 -4.58 5.39
C LEU A 187 13.99 -3.97 5.69
N ASP A 188 14.92 -4.21 4.79
CA ASP A 188 16.23 -3.56 4.76
C ASP A 188 16.27 -2.61 3.56
N CYS A 189 17.07 -1.54 3.63
CA CYS A 189 17.38 -0.75 2.45
C CYS A 189 18.09 -1.61 1.41
N GLU A 190 17.68 -1.50 0.15
CA GLU A 190 18.38 -2.10 -0.98
C GLU A 190 19.71 -1.38 -1.24
N ASN A 191 19.74 -0.06 -1.10
CA ASN A 191 20.96 0.72 -1.29
C ASN A 191 21.90 0.60 -0.08
N LYS A 192 23.09 0.05 -0.33
CA LYS A 192 24.14 -0.19 0.70
C LYS A 192 25.34 0.75 0.56
N ASN A 193 25.23 1.83 -0.22
CA ASN A 193 26.31 2.80 -0.38
C ASN A 193 26.57 3.52 0.96
N GLU A 194 27.74 3.30 1.54
CA GLU A 194 28.09 3.81 2.87
C GLU A 194 28.10 5.35 2.92
N LEU A 195 28.56 6.01 1.86
CA LEU A 195 28.63 7.47 1.80
C LEU A 195 27.23 8.09 1.72
N ALA A 196 26.37 7.55 0.85
CA ALA A 196 24.98 7.99 0.75
C ALA A 196 24.23 7.79 2.08
N ASN A 197 24.39 6.62 2.70
CA ASN A 197 23.78 6.32 4.00
C ASN A 197 24.27 7.26 5.10
N SER A 198 25.58 7.47 5.21
CA SER A 198 26.15 8.39 6.22
C SER A 198 25.67 9.84 6.02
N PHE A 199 25.54 10.27 4.77
CA PHE A 199 25.02 11.61 4.46
C PHE A 199 23.52 11.75 4.79
N SER A 200 22.74 10.72 4.49
CA SER A 200 21.33 10.63 4.86
C SER A 200 21.13 10.70 6.38
N GLU A 201 21.94 9.99 7.16
CA GLU A 201 21.92 10.07 8.63
C GLU A 201 22.24 11.48 9.12
N PHE A 202 23.29 12.11 8.58
CA PHE A 202 23.63 13.49 8.91
C PHE A 202 22.49 14.48 8.63
N LEU A 203 21.81 14.34 7.49
CA LEU A 203 20.70 15.21 7.13
C LEU A 203 19.45 14.99 7.99
N GLU A 204 19.25 13.80 8.52
CA GLU A 204 18.13 13.50 9.41
C GLU A 204 18.18 14.34 10.68
N ASP A 205 19.39 14.53 11.24
CA ASP A 205 19.63 15.37 12.41
C ASP A 205 19.44 16.87 12.13
N VAL A 206 19.75 17.32 10.91
CA VAL A 206 19.69 18.74 10.53
C VAL A 206 18.31 19.15 10.03
N ALA A 207 17.65 18.30 9.26
CA ALA A 207 16.41 18.59 8.56
C ALA A 207 15.51 17.34 8.47
N PRO A 208 14.59 17.11 9.43
CA PRO A 208 13.79 15.88 9.51
C PRO A 208 12.91 15.56 8.28
N GLN A 209 12.67 16.53 7.40
CA GLN A 209 11.87 16.37 6.18
C GLN A 209 12.74 16.28 4.91
N TYR A 210 14.06 16.11 5.03
CA TYR A 210 14.96 16.16 3.89
C TYR A 210 14.60 15.11 2.83
N LYS A 211 14.23 13.88 3.22
CA LYS A 211 13.90 12.79 2.30
C LYS A 211 12.82 13.20 1.29
N GLU A 212 11.71 13.75 1.79
CA GLU A 212 10.63 14.25 0.93
C GLU A 212 11.06 15.47 0.09
N ASN A 213 11.94 16.32 0.62
CA ASN A 213 12.41 17.51 -0.08
C ASN A 213 13.38 17.17 -1.21
N VAL A 214 14.25 16.17 -1.01
CA VAL A 214 15.19 15.66 -2.01
C VAL A 214 14.43 15.07 -3.19
N VAL A 215 13.46 14.18 -2.93
CA VAL A 215 12.64 13.59 -4.00
C VAL A 215 11.86 14.67 -4.76
N LYS A 216 11.20 15.62 -4.07
CA LYS A 216 10.48 16.73 -4.74
C LYS A 216 11.40 17.63 -5.56
N ALA A 217 12.61 17.90 -5.06
CA ALA A 217 13.59 18.69 -5.79
C ALA A 217 14.06 17.96 -7.05
N SER A 218 14.30 16.65 -6.95
CA SER A 218 14.61 15.78 -8.08
C SER A 218 13.49 15.82 -9.14
N GLU A 219 12.25 15.52 -8.74
CA GLU A 219 11.08 15.55 -9.64
C GLU A 219 10.86 16.93 -10.30
N TYR A 220 11.18 18.03 -9.60
CA TYR A 220 11.06 19.39 -10.15
C TYR A 220 12.12 19.65 -11.23
N ILE A 221 13.37 19.23 -10.99
CA ILE A 221 14.45 19.39 -11.96
C ILE A 221 14.16 18.58 -13.22
N GLU A 222 13.69 17.34 -13.06
CA GLU A 222 13.29 16.46 -14.17
C GLU A 222 12.26 17.13 -15.07
N LYS A 223 11.13 17.57 -14.50
CA LYS A 223 10.04 18.22 -15.26
C LYS A 223 10.52 19.46 -16.02
N LYS A 224 11.46 20.21 -15.43
CA LYS A 224 12.02 21.39 -16.08
C LYS A 224 12.89 21.01 -17.28
N LEU A 225 13.72 19.97 -17.14
CA LEU A 225 14.55 19.46 -18.23
C LEU A 225 13.72 18.84 -19.36
N GLU A 226 12.58 18.22 -19.07
CA GLU A 226 11.66 17.72 -20.09
C GLU A 226 10.95 18.85 -20.85
N ALA A 227 10.55 19.92 -20.16
CA ALA A 227 9.89 21.06 -20.78
C ALA A 227 10.83 21.92 -21.66
N GLU A 228 12.15 21.76 -21.50
CA GLU A 228 13.19 22.44 -22.28
C GLU A 228 13.64 21.62 -23.52
N LYS A 229 13.13 20.39 -23.71
CA LYS A 229 13.36 19.55 -24.91
C LYS A 229 12.31 19.77 -25.99
#